data_AF-A0A7K2ZGR5-F1
#
_entry.id   AF-A0A7K2ZGR5-F1
#
_cell.length_a   1.000
_cell.length_b   1.000
_cell.length_c   1.000
_cell.angle_alpha   90.00
_cell.angle_beta   90.00
_cell.angle_gamma   90.00
#
_symmetry.space_group_name_H-M   'P 1'
#
loop_
_entity.id
_entity.type
_entity.pdbx_description
1 polymer ?
#
loop_
_entity_poly.entity_id
_entity_poly.type
_entity_poly.pdbx_seq_one_letter_code
_entity_poly.pdbx_strand_id
1 'polypeptide(L)'
;ARLVAVDGRVSHEGEGIYGGQAVAAGVAAAMVGAGLASVIAAALSVVPMDSWTARSLRRAVAAAQRTYPDRLTMERAVRSAVVIGGYPWTDLAPEAVGLAFGAFTAARGDFRTAVLTAVNMGRDADTTAAVAGALAGALHGAGA
;
A
#
# COMPACT_ATOMS: atom_id res chain seq x y z
N ALA A 1 -1.17 7.64 -13.64
CA ALA A 1 -0.41 8.77 -13.03
C ALA A 1 -0.99 10.15 -13.36
N ARG A 2 -1.06 10.59 -14.63
CA ARG A 2 -1.52 11.95 -14.98
C ARG A 2 -2.95 12.26 -14.52
N LEU A 3 -3.92 11.39 -14.83
CA LEU A 3 -5.32 11.62 -14.46
C LEU A 3 -5.52 11.70 -12.95
N VAL A 4 -4.85 10.83 -12.19
CA VAL A 4 -4.89 10.86 -10.72
C VAL A 4 -4.29 12.15 -10.15
N ALA A 5 -3.27 12.72 -10.79
CA ALA A 5 -2.75 14.03 -10.37
C ALA A 5 -3.73 15.16 -10.66
N VAL A 6 -4.55 15.07 -11.71
CA VAL A 6 -5.59 16.07 -11.99
C VAL A 6 -6.72 15.96 -10.95
N ASP A 7 -7.17 14.74 -10.70
CA ASP A 7 -8.22 14.44 -9.70
C ASP A 7 -7.79 14.84 -8.28
N GLY A 8 -6.63 14.36 -7.84
CA GLY A 8 -6.13 14.59 -6.49
C GLY A 8 -5.85 16.06 -6.17
N ARG A 9 -5.50 16.90 -7.15
CA ARG A 9 -5.23 18.35 -6.94
C ARG A 9 -6.43 19.14 -6.45
N VAL A 10 -7.65 18.60 -6.54
CA VAL A 10 -8.85 19.26 -6.02
C VAL A 10 -8.84 19.32 -4.49
N SER A 11 -8.24 18.33 -3.82
CA SER A 11 -8.29 18.20 -2.35
C SER A 11 -6.96 17.85 -1.68
N HIS A 12 -5.93 17.51 -2.45
CA HIS A 12 -4.63 17.06 -1.97
C HIS A 12 -3.47 17.77 -2.68
N GLU A 13 -2.31 17.77 -2.03
CA GLU A 13 -1.03 18.22 -2.58
C GLU A 13 0.07 17.19 -2.24
N GLY A 14 1.18 17.23 -2.98
CA GLY A 14 2.40 16.50 -2.65
C GLY A 14 2.16 15.00 -2.43
N GLU A 15 2.45 14.54 -1.21
CA GLU A 15 2.35 13.12 -0.83
C GLU A 15 0.94 12.53 -0.99
N GLY A 16 -0.13 13.34 -0.86
CA GLY A 16 -1.49 12.87 -1.10
C GLY A 16 -1.71 12.47 -2.56
N ILE A 17 -1.20 13.28 -3.49
CA ILE A 17 -1.25 12.98 -4.93
C ILE A 17 -0.34 11.79 -5.26
N TYR A 18 0.86 11.76 -4.69
CA TYR A 18 1.82 10.66 -4.92
C TYR A 18 1.26 9.31 -4.44
N GLY A 19 0.58 9.30 -3.29
CA GLY A 19 -0.12 8.12 -2.78
C GLY A 19 -1.16 7.61 -3.75
N GLY A 20 -2.04 8.49 -4.23
CA GLY A 20 -3.05 8.13 -5.25
C GLY A 20 -2.42 7.61 -6.54
N GLN A 21 -1.34 8.24 -7.01
CA GLN A 21 -0.63 7.79 -8.22
C GLN A 21 -0.05 6.37 -8.06
N ALA A 22 0.55 6.08 -6.90
CA ALA A 22 1.11 4.77 -6.58
C ALA A 22 0.03 3.69 -6.61
N VAL A 23 -1.11 3.93 -5.93
CA VAL A 23 -2.24 3.00 -5.88
C VAL A 23 -2.78 2.73 -7.28
N ALA A 24 -3.05 3.78 -8.06
CA ALA A 24 -3.62 3.63 -9.40
C ALA A 24 -2.67 2.91 -10.36
N ALA A 25 -1.35 3.16 -10.29
CA ALA A 25 -0.38 2.45 -11.11
C ALA A 25 -0.28 0.96 -10.71
N GLY A 26 -0.31 0.66 -9.41
CA GLY A 26 -0.34 -0.72 -8.92
C GLY A 26 -1.59 -1.46 -9.37
N VAL A 27 -2.78 -0.87 -9.18
CA VAL A 27 -4.06 -1.45 -9.62
C VAL A 27 -4.07 -1.66 -11.14
N ALA A 28 -3.65 -0.67 -11.93
CA ALA A 28 -3.60 -0.80 -13.39
C ALA A 28 -2.67 -1.94 -13.84
N ALA A 29 -1.52 -2.13 -13.18
CA ALA A 29 -0.63 -3.26 -13.46
C ALA A 29 -1.27 -4.60 -13.06
N ALA A 30 -1.93 -4.68 -11.91
CA ALA A 30 -2.62 -5.90 -11.47
C ALA A 30 -3.72 -6.32 -12.45
N MET A 31 -4.52 -5.36 -12.94
CA MET A 31 -5.61 -5.60 -13.89
C MET A 31 -5.17 -6.20 -15.23
N VAL A 32 -3.90 -6.04 -15.62
CA VAL A 32 -3.33 -6.62 -16.85
C VAL A 32 -2.57 -7.94 -16.59
N GLY A 33 -2.78 -8.56 -15.42
CA GLY A 33 -2.21 -9.85 -15.07
C GLY A 33 -0.75 -9.79 -14.60
N ALA A 34 -0.26 -8.63 -14.17
CA ALA A 34 1.10 -8.50 -13.67
C ALA A 34 1.26 -9.20 -12.31
N GLY A 35 2.42 -9.85 -12.09
CA GLY A 35 2.73 -10.46 -10.78
C GLY A 35 2.98 -9.41 -9.68
N LEU A 36 3.00 -9.87 -8.43
CA LEU A 36 3.18 -9.05 -7.22
C LEU A 36 4.32 -8.02 -7.34
N ALA A 37 5.51 -8.47 -7.78
CA ALA A 37 6.69 -7.62 -7.91
C ALA A 37 6.49 -6.50 -8.97
N SER A 38 5.82 -6.82 -10.08
CA SER A 38 5.52 -5.87 -11.15
C SER A 38 4.49 -4.83 -10.70
N VAL A 39 3.51 -5.21 -9.88
CA VAL A 39 2.54 -4.27 -9.27
C VAL A 39 3.26 -3.26 -8.38
N ILE A 40 4.17 -3.73 -7.52
CA ILE A 40 4.96 -2.86 -6.62
C ILE A 40 5.90 -1.95 -7.43
N ALA A 41 6.56 -2.50 -8.45
CA ALA A 41 7.44 -1.72 -9.33
C ALA A 41 6.68 -0.63 -10.10
N ALA A 42 5.48 -0.94 -10.60
CA ALA A 42 4.62 0.03 -11.27
C ALA A 42 4.23 1.18 -10.33
N ALA A 43 3.84 0.87 -9.09
CA ALA A 43 3.53 1.88 -8.08
C ALA A 43 4.73 2.81 -7.79
N LEU A 44 5.93 2.24 -7.62
CA LEU A 44 7.15 3.03 -7.37
C LEU A 44 7.60 3.84 -8.58
N SER A 45 7.32 3.38 -9.81
CA SER A 45 7.79 4.04 -11.04
C SER A 45 7.15 5.41 -11.30
N VAL A 46 6.00 5.68 -10.67
CA VAL A 46 5.22 6.91 -10.89
C VAL A 46 5.33 7.91 -9.74
N VAL A 47 6.12 7.62 -8.71
CA VAL A 47 6.30 8.46 -7.52
C VAL A 47 7.73 9.00 -7.48
N PRO A 48 7.98 10.27 -7.09
CA PRO A 48 9.34 10.78 -6.93
C PRO A 48 10.16 9.91 -5.97
N MET A 49 11.38 9.56 -6.38
CA MET A 49 12.19 8.56 -5.68
C MET A 49 12.46 8.90 -4.21
N ASP A 50 12.62 10.20 -3.92
CA ASP A 50 12.90 10.74 -2.58
C ASP A 50 11.66 11.34 -1.89
N SER A 51 10.46 10.93 -2.32
CA SER A 51 9.22 11.27 -1.61
C SER A 51 9.06 10.38 -0.36
N TRP A 52 8.25 10.85 0.59
CA TRP A 52 7.89 10.05 1.75
C TRP A 52 7.10 8.80 1.34
N THR A 53 6.13 8.93 0.43
CA THR A 53 5.39 7.80 -0.15
C THR A 53 6.33 6.73 -0.70
N ALA A 54 7.32 7.11 -1.51
CA ALA A 54 8.27 6.16 -2.07
C ALA A 54 9.12 5.47 -0.98
N ARG A 55 9.54 6.18 0.06
CA ARG A 55 10.26 5.60 1.20
C ARG A 55 9.38 4.67 2.03
N SER A 56 8.15 5.06 2.34
CA SER A 56 7.19 4.25 3.11
C SER A 56 6.84 2.96 2.38
N LEU A 57 6.57 3.04 1.07
CA LEU A 57 6.22 1.89 0.25
C LEU A 57 7.38 0.89 0.20
N ARG A 58 8.62 1.35 -0.02
CA ARG A 58 9.81 0.49 0.06
C ARG A 58 10.02 -0.14 1.43
N ARG A 59 9.87 0.64 2.51
CA ARG A 59 10.04 0.15 3.90
C ARG A 59 9.01 -0.92 4.26
N ALA A 60 7.74 -0.69 3.94
CA ALA A 60 6.67 -1.64 4.20
C ALA A 60 6.83 -2.94 3.41
N VAL A 61 7.12 -2.86 2.11
CA VAL A 61 7.37 -4.04 1.26
C VAL A 61 8.58 -4.83 1.77
N ALA A 62 9.68 -4.14 2.09
CA ALA A 62 10.88 -4.79 2.61
C ALA A 62 10.65 -5.44 3.98
N ALA A 63 9.83 -4.84 4.84
CA ALA A 63 9.43 -5.47 6.10
C ALA A 63 8.57 -6.71 5.85
N ALA A 64 7.55 -6.61 4.98
CA ALA A 64 6.62 -7.69 4.69
C ALA A 64 7.28 -8.94 4.07
N GLN A 65 8.43 -8.78 3.39
CA GLN A 65 9.17 -9.88 2.77
C GLN A 65 10.08 -10.67 3.74
N ARG A 66 10.25 -10.19 4.98
CA ARG A 66 11.07 -10.90 5.97
C ARG A 66 10.34 -12.12 6.54
N THR A 67 11.10 -13.03 7.12
CA THR A 67 10.55 -14.17 7.86
C THR A 67 10.23 -13.76 9.30
N TYR A 68 9.06 -14.15 9.78
CA TYR A 68 8.59 -13.89 11.14
C TYR A 68 8.05 -15.17 11.77
N PRO A 69 8.13 -15.31 13.10
CA PRO A 69 7.62 -16.48 13.80
C PRO A 69 6.09 -16.62 13.71
N ASP A 70 5.39 -15.51 13.53
CA ASP A 70 3.93 -15.46 13.47
C ASP A 70 3.44 -14.18 12.74
N ARG A 71 2.15 -14.16 12.43
CA ARG A 71 1.49 -13.08 11.70
C ARG A 71 1.47 -11.75 12.48
N LEU A 72 1.24 -11.79 13.78
CA LEU A 72 1.18 -10.58 14.61
C LEU A 72 2.55 -9.89 14.67
N THR A 73 3.63 -10.67 14.75
CA THR A 73 4.99 -10.15 14.71
C THR A 73 5.29 -9.49 13.36
N MET A 74 4.85 -10.09 12.26
CA MET A 74 4.96 -9.48 10.92
C MET A 74 4.15 -8.18 10.81
N GLU A 75 2.88 -8.18 11.22
CA GLU A 75 1.99 -7.00 11.20
C GLU A 75 2.62 -5.85 11.99
N ARG A 76 3.16 -6.12 13.19
CA ARG A 76 3.88 -5.13 14.01
C ARG A 76 5.14 -4.60 13.33
N ALA A 77 5.88 -5.45 12.61
CA ALA A 77 7.09 -5.05 11.93
C ALA A 77 6.81 -4.16 10.71
N VAL A 78 5.80 -4.51 9.90
CA VAL A 78 5.34 -3.65 8.78
C VAL A 78 4.84 -2.32 9.31
N ARG A 79 4.00 -2.34 10.35
CA ARG A 79 3.49 -1.13 11.00
C ARG A 79 4.62 -0.23 11.48
N SER A 80 5.58 -0.79 12.22
CA SER A 80 6.71 -0.02 12.78
C SER A 80 7.66 0.54 11.71
N ALA A 81 7.64 -0.02 10.49
CA ALA A 81 8.47 0.46 9.39
C ALA A 81 7.95 1.77 8.75
N VAL A 82 6.68 2.11 8.95
CA VAL A 82 6.03 3.25 8.28
C VAL A 82 5.32 4.22 9.22
N VAL A 83 4.78 3.75 10.36
CA VAL A 83 4.04 4.60 11.29
C VAL A 83 4.99 5.55 12.03
N ILE A 84 4.66 6.83 12.05
CA ILE A 84 5.39 7.82 12.84
C ILE A 84 4.89 7.79 14.29
N GLY A 85 5.74 7.32 15.20
CA GLY A 85 5.47 7.35 16.63
C GLY A 85 5.22 8.78 17.14
N GLY A 86 4.19 8.95 17.95
CA GLY A 86 3.83 10.25 18.55
C GLY A 86 3.03 11.19 17.65
N TYR A 87 2.80 10.84 16.38
CA TYR A 87 1.89 11.59 15.51
C TYR A 87 0.44 11.09 15.70
N PRO A 88 -0.49 11.96 16.14
CA PRO A 88 -1.83 11.52 16.55
C PRO A 88 -2.72 11.14 15.37
N TRP A 89 -2.51 11.74 14.19
CA TRP A 89 -3.34 11.51 13.01
C TRP A 89 -2.88 10.26 12.25
N THR A 90 -3.84 9.49 11.75
CA THR A 90 -3.63 8.18 11.11
C THR A 90 -3.76 8.21 9.60
N ASP A 91 -4.31 9.29 9.06
CA ASP A 91 -4.73 9.55 7.68
C ASP A 91 -3.59 10.10 6.80
N LEU A 92 -2.34 9.80 7.15
CA LEU A 92 -1.19 10.19 6.34
C LEU A 92 -1.11 9.30 5.09
N ALA A 93 -1.23 9.89 3.90
CA ALA A 93 -1.17 9.15 2.64
C ALA A 93 0.07 8.23 2.50
N PRO A 94 1.31 8.67 2.85
CA PRO A 94 2.48 7.79 2.84
C PRO A 94 2.36 6.59 3.77
N GLU A 95 1.73 6.77 4.94
CA GLU A 95 1.53 5.72 5.92
C GLU A 95 0.48 4.73 5.42
N ALA A 96 -0.70 5.22 5.01
CA ALA A 96 -1.79 4.39 4.52
C ALA A 96 -1.38 3.59 3.28
N VAL A 97 -0.74 4.22 2.30
CA VAL A 97 -0.24 3.53 1.09
C VAL A 97 0.88 2.55 1.45
N GLY A 98 1.79 2.90 2.36
CA GLY A 98 2.81 1.99 2.86
C GLY A 98 2.20 0.73 3.48
N LEU A 99 1.30 0.89 4.44
CA LEU A 99 0.60 -0.21 5.13
C LEU A 99 -0.17 -1.09 4.14
N ALA A 100 -0.90 -0.50 3.19
CA ALA A 100 -1.66 -1.24 2.20
C ALA A 100 -0.77 -2.12 1.29
N PHE A 101 0.33 -1.56 0.76
CA PHE A 101 1.29 -2.32 -0.05
C PHE A 101 2.06 -3.36 0.79
N GLY A 102 2.34 -3.07 2.06
CA GLY A 102 2.89 -4.02 3.01
C GLY A 102 1.97 -5.22 3.24
N ALA A 103 0.68 -4.96 3.48
CA ALA A 103 -0.34 -6.00 3.65
C ALA A 103 -0.51 -6.86 2.38
N PHE A 104 -0.62 -6.22 1.22
CA PHE A 104 -0.69 -6.88 -0.09
C PHE A 104 0.54 -7.79 -0.33
N THR A 105 1.73 -7.31 0.02
CA THR A 105 2.98 -8.06 -0.10
C THR A 105 3.02 -9.25 0.86
N ALA A 106 2.69 -9.04 2.13
CA ALA A 106 2.69 -10.09 3.16
C ALA A 106 1.71 -11.21 2.83
N ALA A 107 0.57 -10.86 2.23
CA ALA A 107 -0.44 -11.80 1.75
C ALA A 107 -0.08 -12.49 0.43
N ARG A 108 1.02 -12.10 -0.23
CA ARG A 108 1.38 -12.54 -1.59
C ARG A 108 0.23 -12.36 -2.59
N GLY A 109 -0.53 -11.27 -2.44
CA GLY A 109 -1.68 -10.97 -3.28
C GLY A 109 -3.01 -11.62 -2.88
N ASP A 110 -3.02 -12.58 -1.93
CA ASP A 110 -4.27 -13.20 -1.48
C ASP A 110 -5.25 -12.17 -0.89
N PHE A 111 -6.46 -12.10 -1.45
CA PHE A 111 -7.42 -11.03 -1.15
C PHE A 111 -7.83 -11.00 0.33
N ARG A 112 -8.35 -12.13 0.83
CA ARG A 112 -8.81 -12.23 2.22
C ARG A 112 -7.66 -11.94 3.18
N THR A 113 -6.49 -12.50 2.95
CA THR A 113 -5.32 -12.32 3.81
C THR A 113 -4.85 -10.88 3.77
N ALA A 114 -4.80 -10.22 2.61
CA ALA A 114 -4.38 -8.83 2.45
C ALA A 114 -5.31 -7.88 3.22
N VAL A 115 -6.63 -8.00 3.03
CA VAL A 115 -7.63 -7.19 3.73
C VAL A 115 -7.52 -7.37 5.24
N LEU A 116 -7.48 -8.60 5.73
CA LEU A 116 -7.36 -8.87 7.16
C LEU A 116 -6.03 -8.35 7.74
N THR A 117 -4.94 -8.38 6.95
CA THR A 117 -3.62 -7.90 7.40
C THR A 117 -3.64 -6.39 7.54
N ALA A 118 -4.21 -5.68 6.56
CA ALA A 118 -4.37 -4.24 6.60
C ALA A 118 -5.21 -3.79 7.81
N VAL A 119 -6.37 -4.41 8.02
CA VAL A 119 -7.25 -4.10 9.17
C VAL A 119 -6.56 -4.33 10.50
N ASN A 120 -5.86 -5.45 10.67
CA ASN A 120 -5.19 -5.79 11.94
C ASN A 120 -4.01 -4.89 12.29
N MET A 121 -3.40 -4.20 11.31
CA MET A 121 -2.35 -3.21 11.57
C MET A 121 -2.90 -1.91 12.19
N GLY A 122 -4.23 -1.71 12.15
CA GLY A 122 -4.91 -0.54 12.71
C GLY A 122 -4.60 0.75 11.94
N ARG A 123 -4.65 1.89 12.64
CA ARG A 123 -4.51 3.24 12.07
C ARG A 123 -5.72 3.55 11.17
N ASP A 124 -5.50 4.02 9.95
CA ASP A 124 -6.54 4.27 8.93
C ASP A 124 -6.95 2.94 8.27
N ALA A 125 -7.63 2.10 9.06
CA ALA A 125 -7.85 0.69 8.76
C ALA A 125 -8.78 0.48 7.55
N ASP A 126 -9.79 1.32 7.39
CA ASP A 126 -10.70 1.29 6.25
C ASP A 126 -9.99 1.68 4.95
N THR A 127 -9.20 2.75 4.94
CA THR A 127 -8.42 3.16 3.75
C THR A 127 -7.37 2.11 3.38
N THR A 128 -6.59 1.64 4.35
CA THR A 128 -5.55 0.64 4.10
C THR A 128 -6.13 -0.68 3.58
N ALA A 129 -7.25 -1.13 4.16
CA ALA A 129 -7.96 -2.33 3.71
C ALA A 129 -8.58 -2.15 2.33
N ALA A 130 -9.17 -1.00 2.04
CA ALA A 130 -9.73 -0.69 0.73
C ALA A 130 -8.65 -0.74 -0.36
N VAL A 131 -7.49 -0.13 -0.12
CA VAL A 131 -6.37 -0.13 -1.07
C VAL A 131 -5.76 -1.52 -1.23
N ALA A 132 -5.49 -2.24 -0.13
CA ALA A 132 -4.95 -3.60 -0.19
C ALA A 132 -5.91 -4.56 -0.91
N GLY A 133 -7.21 -4.44 -0.63
CA GLY A 133 -8.27 -5.18 -1.29
C GLY A 133 -8.39 -4.84 -2.78
N ALA A 134 -8.25 -3.56 -3.16
CA ALA A 134 -8.27 -3.16 -4.56
C ALA A 134 -7.10 -3.77 -5.35
N LEU A 135 -5.89 -3.78 -4.78
CA LEU A 135 -4.71 -4.40 -5.39
C LEU A 135 -4.87 -5.92 -5.54
N ALA A 136 -5.29 -6.60 -4.48
CA ALA A 136 -5.49 -8.05 -4.47
C ALA A 136 -6.68 -8.48 -5.35
N GLY A 137 -7.79 -7.75 -5.30
CA GLY A 137 -8.97 -8.01 -6.12
C GLY A 137 -8.69 -7.77 -7.60
N ALA A 138 -7.90 -6.75 -7.95
CA ALA A 138 -7.45 -6.53 -9.33
C ALA A 138 -6.57 -7.69 -9.85
N LEU A 139 -5.81 -8.34 -8.97
CA LEU A 139 -4.93 -9.46 -9.34
C LEU A 139 -5.70 -10.78 -9.54
N HIS A 140 -6.79 -10.99 -8.79
CA HIS A 140 -7.49 -12.26 -8.73
C HIS A 140 -8.92 -12.23 -9.31
N GLY A 141 -9.44 -11.05 -9.64
CA GLY A 141 -10.77 -10.85 -10.19
C GLY A 141 -11.89 -10.97 -9.15
N ALA A 142 -13.15 -10.97 -9.62
CA ALA A 142 -14.33 -10.94 -8.75
C ALA A 142 -14.56 -12.21 -7.92
N GLY A 143 -13.88 -13.31 -8.24
CA GLY A 143 -13.97 -14.58 -7.50
C GLY A 143 -12.94 -14.73 -6.38
N ALA A 144 -12.17 -13.69 -6.08
CA ALA A 144 -11.13 -13.66 -5.06
C ALA A 144 -11.65 -13.83 -3.62
#